data_AF-A0AAU3ZCW4-F1
#
_entry.id   AF-A0AAU3ZCW4-F1
#
_cell.length_a   1.000
_cell.length_b   1.000
_cell.length_c   1.000
_cell.angle_alpha   90.00
_cell.angle_beta   90.00
_cell.angle_gamma   90.00
#
_symmetry.space_group_name_H-M   'P 1'
#
loop_
_entity.id
_entity.type
_entity.pdbx_description
1 polymer ?
#
loop_
_entity_poly.entity_id
_entity_poly.type
_entity_poly.pdbx_seq_one_letter_code
_entity_poly.pdbx_strand_id
1 'polypeptide(L)'
;MNPDNATDLTPFTIDLTSDEVRRRAEVVAALGSDWDPVAALRGEDEAYALLYSGLDAEQQRTYDMLVAAGVLPGEEPGRAAAH
;
A
#
# COMPACT_ATOMS: atom_id res chain seq x y z
N MET A 1 -38.22 -12.97 -10.59
CA MET A 1 -38.14 -11.87 -9.62
C MET A 1 -39.44 -11.08 -9.74
N ASN A 2 -40.28 -11.02 -8.71
CA ASN A 2 -41.56 -10.29 -8.78
C ASN A 2 -41.26 -8.78 -8.75
N PRO A 3 -41.71 -7.97 -9.73
CA PRO A 3 -41.40 -6.53 -9.77
C PRO A 3 -41.94 -5.78 -8.55
N ASP A 4 -42.98 -6.29 -7.90
CA ASP A 4 -43.62 -5.67 -6.72
C ASP A 4 -42.73 -5.69 -5.46
N ASN A 5 -41.73 -6.57 -5.41
CA ASN A 5 -40.78 -6.63 -4.29
C ASN A 5 -39.76 -5.48 -4.33
N ALA A 6 -39.61 -4.78 -5.46
CA ALA A 6 -38.65 -3.68 -5.59
C ALA A 6 -39.15 -2.39 -4.91
N THR A 7 -40.47 -2.22 -4.78
CA THR A 7 -41.11 -1.08 -4.12
C THR A 7 -40.98 -1.08 -2.59
N ASP A 8 -40.61 -2.22 -1.99
CA ASP A 8 -40.43 -2.40 -0.55
C ASP A 8 -38.94 -2.33 -0.11
N LEU A 9 -38.02 -2.07 -1.05
CA LEU A 9 -36.58 -1.99 -0.76
C LEU A 9 -36.15 -0.54 -0.52
N THR A 10 -35.53 -0.31 0.64
CA THR A 10 -34.83 0.95 0.90
C THR A 10 -33.49 0.95 0.17
N PRO A 11 -33.21 1.96 -0.68
CA PRO A 11 -31.91 2.08 -1.32
C PRO A 11 -30.80 2.23 -0.28
N PHE A 12 -29.83 1.32 -0.32
CA PHE A 12 -28.62 1.42 0.48
C PHE A 12 -27.49 1.94 -0.43
N THR A 13 -27.02 3.15 -0.15
CA THR A 13 -25.94 3.78 -0.91
C THR A 13 -24.85 4.18 0.06
N ILE A 14 -23.62 3.76 -0.22
CA ILE A 14 -22.42 4.15 0.51
C ILE A 14 -21.56 5.00 -0.43
N ASP A 15 -21.10 6.15 0.08
CA ASP A 15 -20.01 6.89 -0.55
C ASP A 15 -18.66 6.33 -0.07
N LEU A 16 -18.08 5.46 -0.89
CA LEU A 16 -16.78 4.85 -0.60
C LEU A 16 -15.63 5.87 -0.58
N THR A 17 -15.75 7.01 -1.27
CA THR A 17 -14.72 8.05 -1.23
C THR A 17 -14.70 8.73 0.14
N SER A 18 -15.88 9.12 0.66
CA SER A 18 -15.97 9.68 2.01
C SER A 18 -15.56 8.67 3.08
N ASP A 19 -15.94 7.40 2.93
CA ASP A 19 -15.57 6.36 3.89
C ASP A 19 -14.08 6.00 3.83
N GLU A 20 -13.45 6.07 2.65
CA GLU A 20 -11.99 5.92 2.50
C GLU A 20 -11.25 7.01 3.27
N VAL A 21 -11.67 8.26 3.13
CA VAL A 21 -11.08 9.39 3.85
C VAL A 21 -11.24 9.20 5.36
N ARG A 22 -12.42 8.78 5.82
CA ARG A 22 -12.66 8.46 7.23
C ARG A 22 -11.73 7.34 7.71
N ARG A 23 -11.63 6.22 6.98
CA ARG A 23 -10.76 5.11 7.37
C ARG A 23 -9.30 5.57 7.51
N ARG A 24 -8.79 6.35 6.54
CA ARG A 24 -7.41 6.87 6.60
C ARG A 24 -7.20 7.79 7.79
N ALA A 25 -8.16 8.67 8.10
CA ALA A 25 -8.07 9.55 9.25
C ALA A 25 -8.01 8.76 10.57
N GLU A 26 -8.87 7.74 10.73
CA GLU A 26 -8.85 6.88 11.92
C GLU A 26 -7.54 6.07 12.04
N VAL A 27 -6.96 5.63 10.92
CA VAL A 27 -5.65 4.97 10.91
C VAL A 27 -4.56 5.91 11.42
N VAL A 28 -4.49 7.14 10.91
CA VAL A 28 -3.50 8.14 11.36
C VAL A 28 -3.71 8.48 12.83
N ALA A 29 -4.97 8.62 13.27
CA ALA A 29 -5.29 8.87 14.67
C ALA A 29 -4.82 7.73 15.59
N ALA A 30 -5.00 6.47 15.16
CA ALA A 30 -4.57 5.29 15.91
C ALA A 30 -3.03 5.15 16.03
N LEU A 31 -2.27 5.67 15.06
CA LEU A 31 -0.81 5.70 15.11
C LEU A 31 -0.28 6.71 16.16
N GLY A 32 -1.10 7.70 16.52
CA GLY A 32 -0.80 8.65 17.59
C GLY A 32 0.01 9.86 17.14
N SER A 33 0.07 10.88 18.01
CA SER A 33 0.75 12.16 17.73
C SER A 33 2.27 12.05 17.58
N ASP A 34 2.86 11.00 18.14
CA ASP A 34 4.30 10.79 18.16
C ASP A 34 4.78 10.02 16.93
N TRP A 35 3.87 9.57 16.07
CA TRP A 35 4.22 8.87 14.84
C TRP A 35 4.82 9.83 13.82
N ASP A 36 6.10 9.60 13.47
CA ASP A 36 6.79 10.29 12.39
C ASP A 36 6.70 9.45 11.09
N PRO A 37 5.86 9.83 10.12
CA PRO A 37 5.70 9.07 8.88
C PRO A 37 6.97 9.07 8.02
N VAL A 38 7.82 10.09 8.14
CA VAL A 38 9.07 10.16 7.38
C VAL A 38 10.10 9.22 8.00
N ALA A 39 10.17 9.15 9.32
CA ALA A 39 11.01 8.15 9.98
C ALA A 39 10.55 6.72 9.69
N ALA A 40 9.23 6.47 9.67
CA ALA A 40 8.68 5.17 9.31
C ALA A 40 9.07 4.75 7.87
N LEU A 41 8.93 5.65 6.89
CA LEU A 41 9.32 5.39 5.50
C LEU A 41 10.82 5.10 5.36
N ARG A 42 11.67 5.88 6.04
CA ARG A 42 13.13 5.61 6.05
C ARG A 42 13.45 4.25 6.64
N GLY A 43 12.78 3.87 7.73
CA GLY A 43 12.94 2.55 8.35
C GLY A 43 12.52 1.41 7.42
N GLU A 44 11.46 1.60 6.62
CA GLU A 44 11.07 0.64 5.59
C GLU A 44 12.15 0.49 4.51
N ASP A 45 12.69 1.61 3.99
CA ASP A 45 13.75 1.59 2.98
C ASP A 45 15.03 0.90 3.50
N GLU A 46 15.43 1.19 4.74
CA GLU A 46 16.56 0.53 5.42
C GLU A 46 16.31 -0.98 5.58
N ALA A 47 15.11 -1.38 6.00
CA ALA A 47 14.75 -2.79 6.12
C ALA A 47 14.76 -3.52 4.77
N TYR A 48 14.31 -2.87 3.70
CA TYR A 48 14.39 -3.40 2.33
C TYR A 48 15.85 -3.59 1.89
N ALA A 49 16.72 -2.60 2.12
CA ALA A 49 18.14 -2.71 1.81
C ALA A 49 18.81 -3.85 2.58
N LEU A 50 18.44 -4.06 3.85
CA LEU A 50 18.92 -5.19 4.65
C LEU A 50 18.41 -6.53 4.12
N LEU A 51 17.15 -6.63 3.70
CA LEU A 51 16.54 -7.87 3.20
C LEU A 51 17.27 -8.42 1.97
N TYR A 52 17.72 -7.53 1.08
CA TYR A 52 18.48 -7.87 -0.12
C TYR A 52 19.98 -7.58 0.02
N SER A 53 20.47 -7.46 1.26
CA SER A 53 21.90 -7.36 1.52
C SER A 53 22.58 -8.72 1.44
N GLY A 54 23.84 -8.73 1.00
CA GLY A 54 24.67 -9.94 1.03
C GLY A 54 24.24 -11.04 0.05
N LEU A 55 23.51 -10.69 -1.02
CA LEU A 55 23.17 -11.64 -2.08
C LEU A 55 24.43 -12.15 -2.76
N ASP A 56 24.46 -13.45 -3.03
CA ASP A 56 25.44 -14.03 -3.93
C ASP A 56 25.15 -13.68 -5.40
N ALA A 57 26.05 -14.07 -6.30
CA ALA A 57 25.95 -13.72 -7.72
C ALA A 57 24.74 -14.34 -8.45
N GLU A 58 24.17 -15.45 -7.96
CA GLU A 58 22.97 -16.05 -8.54
C GLU A 58 21.70 -15.38 -7.99
N GLN A 59 21.71 -15.12 -6.68
CA GLN A 59 20.65 -14.39 -6.00
C GLN A 59 20.52 -12.96 -6.53
N GLN A 60 21.64 -12.26 -6.75
CA GLN A 60 21.64 -10.92 -7.33
C GLN A 60 21.02 -10.91 -8.74
N ARG A 61 21.39 -11.88 -9.60
CA ARG A 61 20.80 -12.02 -10.93
C ARG A 61 19.29 -12.25 -10.89
N THR A 62 18.82 -13.02 -9.91
CA THR A 62 17.39 -13.25 -9.72
C THR A 62 16.69 -12.00 -9.23
N TYR A 63 17.28 -11.28 -8.27
CA TYR A 63 16.77 -10.00 -7.78
C TYR A 63 16.64 -8.99 -8.92
N ASP A 64 17.70 -8.80 -9.71
CA ASP A 64 17.70 -7.87 -10.85
C ASP A 64 16.61 -8.20 -11.87
N MET A 65 16.40 -9.50 -12.17
CA MET A 65 15.34 -9.97 -13.05
C MET A 65 13.94 -9.64 -12.50
N LEU A 66 13.73 -9.83 -11.19
CA LEU A 66 12.44 -9.56 -10.54
C LEU A 66 12.15 -8.06 -10.45
N VAL A 67 13.17 -7.23 -10.24
CA VAL A 67 13.05 -5.77 -10.30
C VAL A 67 12.69 -5.33 -11.72
N ALA A 68 13.39 -5.85 -12.74
CA ALA A 68 13.09 -5.53 -14.14
C ALA A 68 11.67 -5.97 -14.57
N ALA A 69 11.16 -7.06 -13.99
CA ALA A 69 9.80 -7.54 -14.20
C ALA A 69 8.73 -6.77 -13.40
N GLY A 70 9.12 -5.84 -12.52
CA GLY A 70 8.21 -5.11 -11.64
C GLY A 70 7.61 -5.96 -10.52
N VAL A 71 8.17 -7.14 -10.25
CA VAL A 71 7.74 -8.03 -9.16
C VAL A 71 8.29 -7.54 -7.82
N LEU A 72 9.54 -7.07 -7.81
CA LEU A 72 10.17 -6.45 -6.65
C LEU A 72 10.33 -4.94 -6.86
N PRO A 73 10.24 -4.15 -5.78
CA PRO A 73 10.58 -2.74 -5.84
C PRO A 73 12.07 -2.58 -6.16
N GLY A 74 12.41 -1.70 -7.10
CA GLY A 74 13.81 -1.30 -7.35
C GLY A 74 14.29 -0.23 -6.34
N GLU A 75 15.59 0.04 -6.33
CA GLU A 75 16.24 1.04 -5.46
C GLU A 75 15.97 2.51 -5.87
N GLU A 76 14.97 2.79 -6.70
CA GLU A 76 14.71 4.15 -7.19
C GLU A 76 14.29 5.08 -6.03
N PRO A 77 14.96 6.25 -5.88
CA PRO A 77 14.68 7.18 -4.80
C PRO A 77 13.36 7.88 -5.06
N GLY A 78 12.35 7.53 -4.27
CA GLY A 78 11.03 8.14 -4.33
C GLY A 78 9.98 7.14 -4.75
N ARG A 79 9.50 6.37 -3.78
CA ARG A 79 8.28 5.57 -3.88
C ARG A 79 7.06 6.49 -4.00
N ALA A 80 6.90 7.07 -5.19
CA ALA A 80 5.62 7.35 -5.81
C ALA A 80 5.64 6.57 -7.13
N ALA A 81 5.34 5.28 -7.03
CA ALA A 81 5.11 4.46 -8.22
C ALA A 81 4.00 5.12 -9.05
N ALA A 82 4.22 5.14 -10.35
CA ALA A 82 3.36 5.70 -11.39
C ALA A 82 1.86 5.48 -11.14
N HIS A 83 1.10 6.58 -11.27
CA HIS A 83 -0.34 6.57 -11.51
C HIS A 83 -0.66 6.26 -12.97
#